data_AF-A0A961CIL4-F1
#
_entry.id   AF-A0A961CIL4-F1
#
_cell.length_a   1.000
_cell.length_b   1.000
_cell.length_c   1.000
_cell.angle_alpha   90.00
_cell.angle_beta   90.00
_cell.angle_gamma   90.00
#
_symmetry.space_group_name_H-M   'P 1'
#
loop_
_entity.id
_entity.type
_entity.pdbx_description
1 polymer ?
#
loop_
_entity_poly.entity_id
_entity_poly.type
_entity_poly.pdbx_seq_one_letter_code
_entity_poly.pdbx_strand_id
1 'polypeptide(L)'
;MTGVVGNLSLDDPSEPFTRRSAAYATRRVLRRIREALGDDPVFLPIVLRATPTGTVRRLTDRTEIVIEGFPRSGNTFAMFALRHAAAAAGRDVVISSHVHTPSAVKAAVKARFPTLYVVRPPRDAIISLLIAAPHVRFADAIDEWAHHHLEILPYGDRFELASFDEVTTDFGAVTARVNARFGTTLPCYEPSPEHDDEVFALIERNHQELHGGTENVVPRPSALRRAEKEWLATQLDAPALAPHWERAERAYQDLLTLRAPARPAGVPDRD
;
A
#
# COMPACT_ATOMS: atom_id res chain seq x y z
N MET A 1 12.79 -42.66 -17.85
CA MET A 1 12.40 -42.06 -16.55
C MET A 1 13.41 -40.98 -16.22
N THR A 2 13.20 -39.80 -16.81
CA THR A 2 14.04 -38.62 -16.67
C THR A 2 13.56 -37.84 -15.46
N GLY A 3 14.39 -37.80 -14.41
CA GLY A 3 14.14 -37.03 -13.20
C GLY A 3 14.20 -35.53 -13.49
N VAL A 4 13.08 -34.85 -13.35
CA VAL A 4 13.03 -33.39 -13.25
C VAL A 4 13.42 -33.02 -11.82
N VAL A 5 14.72 -32.94 -11.56
CA VAL A 5 15.25 -32.26 -10.38
C VAL A 5 15.36 -30.79 -10.78
N GLY A 6 14.27 -30.04 -10.54
CA GLY A 6 14.27 -28.60 -10.73
C GLY A 6 15.30 -27.96 -9.81
N ASN A 7 16.24 -27.24 -10.43
CA ASN A 7 17.25 -26.36 -9.84
C ASN A 7 16.84 -25.79 -8.47
N LEU A 8 17.42 -26.33 -7.40
CA LEU A 8 17.45 -25.71 -6.08
C LEU A 8 18.53 -24.62 -6.15
N SER A 9 18.12 -23.36 -6.24
CA SER A 9 19.03 -22.23 -6.20
C SER A 9 19.49 -22.05 -4.76
N LEU A 10 20.79 -22.25 -4.52
CA LEU A 10 21.48 -21.93 -3.27
C LEU A 10 21.52 -20.41 -2.98
N ASP A 11 20.85 -19.58 -3.79
CA ASP A 11 20.93 -18.12 -3.78
C ASP A 11 19.69 -17.43 -3.19
N ASP A 12 18.65 -18.17 -2.78
CA ASP A 12 17.44 -17.59 -2.19
C ASP A 12 17.49 -17.61 -0.65
N PRO A 13 17.80 -16.49 0.03
CA PRO A 13 17.89 -16.43 1.49
C PRO A 13 16.56 -16.70 2.19
N SER A 14 15.44 -16.68 1.46
CA SER A 14 14.12 -17.00 2.02
C SER A 14 13.76 -18.49 1.96
N GLU A 15 14.53 -19.30 1.21
CA GLU A 15 14.22 -20.73 0.99
C GLU A 15 14.14 -21.55 2.30
N PRO A 16 15.02 -21.37 3.30
CA PRO A 16 14.92 -22.12 4.55
C PRO A 16 13.67 -21.78 5.36
N PHE A 17 13.03 -20.64 5.07
CA PHE A 17 12.01 -20.02 5.91
C PHE A 17 10.63 -19.97 5.24
N THR A 18 10.59 -20.02 3.91
CA THR A 18 9.36 -20.18 3.16
C THR A 18 8.94 -21.65 3.18
N ARG A 19 7.93 -21.99 3.99
CA ARG A 19 7.46 -23.38 4.10
C ARG A 19 7.16 -23.96 2.71
N ARG A 20 7.82 -25.08 2.37
CA ARG A 20 7.47 -25.87 1.19
C ARG A 20 6.13 -26.57 1.45
N SER A 21 5.05 -25.90 1.09
CA SER A 21 3.72 -26.51 1.03
C SER A 21 3.10 -26.23 -0.34
N ALA A 22 2.34 -27.19 -0.86
CA ALA A 22 1.55 -26.97 -2.08
C ALA A 22 0.68 -25.72 -1.95
N ALA A 23 0.10 -25.47 -0.77
CA ALA A 23 -0.68 -24.28 -0.47
C ALA A 23 0.13 -22.97 -0.64
N TYR A 24 1.39 -22.91 -0.18
CA TYR A 24 2.22 -21.72 -0.32
C TYR A 24 2.71 -21.52 -1.76
N ALA A 25 3.02 -22.61 -2.47
CA ALA A 25 3.33 -22.55 -3.89
C ALA A 25 2.13 -21.98 -4.68
N THR A 26 0.92 -22.48 -4.44
CA THR A 26 -0.31 -21.95 -5.04
C THR A 26 -0.51 -20.47 -4.71
N ARG A 27 -0.32 -20.05 -3.44
CA ARG A 27 -0.44 -18.64 -3.05
C ARG A 27 0.56 -17.74 -3.78
N ARG A 28 1.81 -18.18 -3.98
CA ARG A 28 2.82 -17.43 -4.75
C ARG A 28 2.42 -17.28 -6.22
N VAL A 29 1.93 -18.35 -6.84
CA VAL A 29 1.44 -18.30 -8.23
C VAL A 29 0.27 -17.34 -8.35
N LEU A 30 -0.72 -17.43 -7.46
CA LEU A 30 -1.87 -16.52 -7.44
C LEU A 30 -1.46 -15.07 -7.21
N ARG A 31 -0.45 -14.82 -6.36
CA ARG A 31 0.10 -13.48 -6.13
C ARG A 31 0.70 -12.89 -7.41
N ARG A 32 1.54 -13.65 -8.12
CA ARG A 32 2.12 -13.22 -9.41
C ARG A 32 1.08 -12.96 -10.49
N ILE A 33 0.04 -13.80 -10.57
CA ILE A 33 -1.09 -13.55 -11.48
C ILE A 33 -1.79 -12.23 -11.11
N ARG A 34 -2.02 -11.99 -9.82
CA ARG A 34 -2.63 -10.74 -9.35
C ARG A 34 -1.75 -9.53 -9.63
N GLU A 35 -0.43 -9.64 -9.49
CA GLU A 35 0.53 -8.58 -9.84
C GLU A 35 0.41 -8.23 -11.33
N ALA A 36 0.52 -9.23 -12.22
CA ALA A 36 0.44 -9.02 -13.67
C ALA A 36 -0.92 -8.44 -14.13
N LEU A 37 -2.04 -8.95 -13.60
CA LEU A 37 -3.37 -8.37 -13.86
C LEU A 37 -3.54 -7.01 -13.17
N GLY A 38 -2.77 -6.77 -12.11
CA GLY A 38 -2.83 -5.58 -11.28
C GLY A 38 -2.23 -4.34 -11.95
N ASP A 39 -1.50 -4.48 -13.06
CA ASP A 39 -0.84 -3.35 -13.72
C ASP A 39 -1.76 -2.54 -14.63
N ASP A 40 -2.66 -3.20 -15.36
CA ASP A 40 -3.55 -2.55 -16.34
C ASP A 40 -4.98 -2.36 -15.80
N PRO A 41 -5.51 -1.12 -15.80
CA PRO A 41 -6.91 -0.82 -15.46
C PRO A 41 -7.96 -1.69 -16.16
N VAL A 42 -7.68 -2.22 -17.36
CA VAL A 42 -8.59 -3.10 -18.11
C VAL A 42 -8.96 -4.35 -17.29
N PHE A 43 -8.03 -4.87 -16.49
CA PHE A 43 -8.24 -6.07 -15.68
C PHE A 43 -8.75 -5.77 -14.26
N LEU A 44 -8.90 -4.50 -13.89
CA LEU A 44 -9.36 -4.10 -12.56
C LEU A 44 -10.70 -4.76 -12.14
N PRO A 45 -11.71 -4.94 -13.01
CA PRO A 45 -12.93 -5.66 -12.64
C PRO A 45 -12.69 -7.12 -12.21
N ILE A 46 -11.69 -7.78 -12.80
CA ILE A 46 -11.29 -9.15 -12.45
C ILE A 46 -10.56 -9.14 -11.11
N VAL A 47 -9.61 -8.22 -10.94
CA VAL A 47 -8.85 -8.04 -9.69
C VAL A 47 -9.79 -7.77 -8.51
N LEU A 48 -10.78 -6.88 -8.67
CA LEU A 48 -11.75 -6.55 -7.63
C LEU A 48 -12.55 -7.78 -7.18
N ARG A 49 -13.05 -8.59 -8.11
CA ARG A 49 -13.79 -9.83 -7.81
C ARG A 49 -12.96 -10.87 -7.05
N ALA A 50 -11.64 -10.83 -7.20
CA ALA A 50 -10.71 -11.72 -6.49
C ALA A 50 -10.34 -11.20 -5.08
N THR A 51 -10.80 -10.02 -4.67
CA THR A 51 -10.54 -9.50 -3.31
C THR A 51 -11.61 -9.98 -2.30
N PRO A 52 -11.30 -10.07 -0.99
CA PRO A 52 -12.26 -10.54 0.03
C PRO A 52 -13.55 -9.73 0.09
N THR A 53 -13.51 -8.45 -0.28
CA THR A 53 -14.70 -7.57 -0.30
C THR A 53 -15.34 -7.47 -1.69
N GLY A 54 -14.90 -8.29 -2.65
CA GLY A 54 -15.36 -8.28 -4.03
C GLY A 54 -15.36 -6.89 -4.66
N THR A 55 -16.49 -6.53 -5.28
CA THR A 55 -16.64 -5.27 -6.03
C THR A 55 -17.01 -4.06 -5.19
N VAL A 56 -17.06 -4.17 -3.85
CA VAL A 56 -17.40 -3.03 -2.97
C VAL A 56 -16.40 -1.88 -3.11
N ARG A 57 -15.16 -2.18 -3.49
CA ARG A 57 -14.07 -1.19 -3.70
C ARG A 57 -14.08 -0.55 -5.09
N ARG A 58 -15.06 -0.88 -5.95
CA ARG A 58 -15.15 -0.34 -7.31
C ARG A 58 -15.35 1.18 -7.27
N LEU A 59 -14.68 1.88 -8.18
CA LEU A 59 -14.94 3.30 -8.43
C LEU A 59 -16.37 3.48 -8.97
N THR A 60 -17.12 4.38 -8.33
CA THR A 60 -18.47 4.76 -8.73
C THR A 60 -18.56 6.27 -8.88
N ASP A 61 -19.63 6.77 -9.47
CA ASP A 61 -19.97 8.19 -9.52
C ASP A 61 -20.09 8.85 -8.13
N ARG A 62 -20.34 8.06 -7.09
CA ARG A 62 -20.37 8.52 -5.70
C ARG A 62 -19.01 8.60 -5.03
N THR A 63 -17.95 8.06 -5.64
CA THR A 63 -16.61 8.05 -5.03
C THR A 63 -16.08 9.48 -4.89
N GLU A 64 -15.75 9.88 -3.67
CA GLU A 64 -15.23 11.22 -3.36
C GLU A 64 -13.70 11.26 -3.33
N ILE A 65 -13.07 10.16 -2.94
CA ILE A 65 -11.61 10.05 -2.90
C ILE A 65 -11.17 8.59 -3.05
N VAL A 66 -10.01 8.41 -3.68
CA VAL A 66 -9.27 7.16 -3.73
C VAL A 66 -8.04 7.27 -2.83
N ILE A 67 -7.89 6.34 -1.88
CA ILE A 67 -6.72 6.25 -1.01
C ILE A 67 -6.04 4.92 -1.30
N GLU A 68 -4.88 4.95 -1.95
CA GLU A 68 -4.17 3.75 -2.34
C GLU A 68 -2.67 3.86 -2.08
N GLY A 69 -2.02 2.72 -2.13
CA GLY A 69 -0.59 2.59 -1.89
C GLY A 69 -0.22 1.13 -1.76
N PHE A 70 1.08 0.84 -1.81
CA PHE A 70 1.56 -0.51 -1.59
C PHE A 70 1.08 -1.04 -0.22
N PRO A 71 0.76 -2.34 -0.06
CA PRO A 71 0.34 -2.90 1.21
C PRO A 71 1.29 -2.49 2.35
N ARG A 72 0.73 -2.30 3.56
CA ARG A 72 1.50 -1.97 4.77
C ARG A 72 2.14 -0.56 4.78
N SER A 73 1.65 0.34 3.92
CA SER A 73 2.13 1.73 3.82
C SER A 73 1.24 2.77 4.51
N GLY A 74 0.31 2.36 5.39
CA GLY A 74 -0.55 3.32 6.13
C GLY A 74 -1.94 3.57 5.52
N ASN A 75 -2.27 2.91 4.40
CA ASN A 75 -3.55 3.05 3.71
C ASN A 75 -4.78 2.89 4.64
N THR A 76 -4.73 1.90 5.53
CA THR A 76 -5.81 1.64 6.48
C THR A 76 -5.98 2.79 7.47
N PHE A 77 -4.88 3.34 8.01
CA PHE A 77 -4.96 4.49 8.90
C PHE A 77 -5.56 5.69 8.19
N ALA A 78 -5.05 6.05 7.00
CA ALA A 78 -5.60 7.15 6.21
C ALA A 78 -7.11 7.02 5.94
N MET A 79 -7.58 5.83 5.57
CA MET A 79 -9.02 5.58 5.35
C MET A 79 -9.84 5.78 6.64
N PHE A 80 -9.38 5.24 7.78
CA PHE A 80 -10.12 5.33 9.03
C PHE A 80 -10.05 6.72 9.67
N ALA A 81 -8.91 7.40 9.59
CA ALA A 81 -8.74 8.79 10.03
C ALA A 81 -9.66 9.74 9.24
N LEU A 82 -9.77 9.56 7.91
CA LEU A 82 -10.71 10.36 7.11
C LEU A 82 -12.17 10.08 7.48
N ARG A 83 -12.53 8.80 7.70
CA ARG A 83 -13.89 8.43 8.14
C ARG A 83 -14.22 8.99 9.52
N HIS A 84 -13.24 8.97 10.44
CA HIS A 84 -13.38 9.53 11.78
C HIS A 84 -13.63 11.04 11.71
N ALA A 85 -12.79 11.78 10.98
CA ALA A 85 -12.97 13.21 10.77
C ALA A 85 -14.31 13.55 10.10
N ALA A 86 -14.75 12.72 9.15
CA ALA A 86 -16.03 12.88 8.50
C ALA A 86 -17.23 12.69 9.44
N ALA A 87 -17.18 11.64 10.26
CA ALA A 87 -18.20 11.38 11.26
C ALA A 87 -18.29 12.53 12.29
N ALA A 88 -17.15 13.05 12.74
CA ALA A 88 -17.10 14.23 13.62
C ALA A 88 -17.72 15.48 12.97
N ALA A 89 -17.56 15.64 11.65
CA ALA A 89 -18.20 16.69 10.86
C ALA A 89 -19.67 16.40 10.47
N GLY A 90 -20.26 15.29 10.96
CA GLY A 90 -21.65 14.93 10.67
C GLY A 90 -21.91 14.52 9.22
N ARG A 91 -20.88 14.05 8.49
CA ARG A 91 -21.00 13.58 7.10
C ARG A 91 -20.40 12.19 6.90
N ASP A 92 -20.79 11.54 5.81
CA ASP A 92 -20.12 10.34 5.32
C ASP A 92 -19.17 10.72 4.16
N VAL A 93 -18.16 9.89 3.91
CA VAL A 93 -17.25 10.02 2.76
C VAL A 93 -17.13 8.70 2.05
N VAL A 94 -17.44 8.69 0.75
CA VAL A 94 -17.33 7.48 -0.06
C VAL A 94 -15.89 7.31 -0.54
N ILE A 95 -15.13 6.49 0.19
CA ILE A 95 -13.72 6.20 -0.08
C ILE A 95 -13.57 4.88 -0.84
N SER A 96 -12.80 4.89 -1.93
CA SER A 96 -12.27 3.67 -2.56
C SER A 96 -10.82 3.42 -2.10
N SER A 97 -10.53 2.21 -1.60
CA SER A 97 -9.22 1.84 -1.05
C SER A 97 -9.04 0.32 -0.99
N HIS A 98 -7.83 -0.13 -0.65
CA HIS A 98 -7.44 -1.50 -0.37
C HIS A 98 -7.55 -2.47 -1.55
N VAL A 99 -7.44 -1.99 -2.78
CA VAL A 99 -7.18 -2.84 -3.95
C VAL A 99 -5.68 -3.16 -4.02
N HIS A 100 -4.82 -2.20 -3.66
CA HIS A 100 -3.36 -2.33 -3.60
C HIS A 100 -2.70 -2.76 -4.91
N THR A 101 -3.28 -2.36 -6.05
CA THR A 101 -2.72 -2.62 -7.38
C THR A 101 -2.52 -1.32 -8.15
N PRO A 102 -1.49 -1.21 -9.00
CA PRO A 102 -1.26 0.00 -9.79
C PRO A 102 -2.49 0.41 -10.63
N SER A 103 -3.19 -0.58 -11.18
CA SER A 103 -4.45 -0.43 -11.93
C SER A 103 -5.52 0.38 -11.22
N ALA A 104 -5.64 0.30 -9.88
CA ALA A 104 -6.64 1.05 -9.12
C ALA A 104 -6.33 2.55 -9.13
N VAL A 105 -5.06 2.91 -8.91
CA VAL A 105 -4.58 4.28 -9.00
C VAL A 105 -4.69 4.78 -10.44
N LYS A 106 -4.21 4.01 -11.42
CA LYS A 106 -4.30 4.36 -12.85
C LYS A 106 -5.75 4.57 -13.31
N ALA A 107 -6.70 3.77 -12.83
CA ALA A 107 -8.12 3.96 -13.10
C ALA A 107 -8.65 5.24 -12.45
N ALA A 108 -8.29 5.51 -11.20
CA ALA A 108 -8.71 6.70 -10.46
C ALA A 108 -8.22 7.99 -11.14
N VAL A 109 -6.92 8.07 -11.46
CA VAL A 109 -6.33 9.25 -12.12
C VAL A 109 -6.88 9.45 -13.53
N LYS A 110 -7.15 8.37 -14.29
CA LYS A 110 -7.78 8.45 -15.62
C LYS A 110 -9.21 8.98 -15.53
N ALA A 111 -9.95 8.60 -14.49
CA ALA A 111 -11.28 9.09 -14.20
C ALA A 111 -11.29 10.45 -13.46
N ARG A 112 -10.12 11.03 -13.17
CA ARG A 112 -9.94 12.32 -12.47
C ARG A 112 -10.53 12.37 -11.07
N PHE A 113 -10.59 11.23 -10.37
CA PHE A 113 -10.95 11.24 -8.97
C PHE A 113 -9.84 11.88 -8.12
N PRO A 114 -10.19 12.62 -7.05
CA PRO A 114 -9.23 12.97 -6.00
C PRO A 114 -8.53 11.71 -5.52
N THR A 115 -7.20 11.69 -5.64
CA THR A 115 -6.41 10.47 -5.38
C THR A 115 -5.27 10.82 -4.42
N LEU A 116 -5.25 10.17 -3.27
CA LEU A 116 -4.15 10.16 -2.33
C LEU A 116 -3.38 8.86 -2.50
N TYR A 117 -2.09 8.97 -2.84
CA TYR A 117 -1.17 7.85 -2.90
C TYR A 117 -0.24 7.88 -1.69
N VAL A 118 -0.17 6.78 -0.94
CA VAL A 118 0.64 6.68 0.28
C VAL A 118 1.87 5.80 0.04
N VAL A 119 3.05 6.35 0.36
CA VAL A 119 4.33 5.64 0.24
C VAL A 119 5.01 5.47 1.60
N ARG A 120 5.66 4.33 1.80
CA ARG A 120 6.47 4.03 2.99
C ARG A 120 7.87 3.61 2.56
N PRO A 121 8.93 3.93 3.34
CA PRO A 121 10.27 3.40 3.07
C PRO A 121 10.23 1.89 2.81
N PRO A 122 10.93 1.41 1.77
CA PRO A 122 10.75 0.06 1.26
C PRO A 122 11.03 -0.99 2.33
N ARG A 123 12.10 -0.80 3.12
CA ARG A 123 12.50 -1.75 4.17
C ARG A 123 11.41 -2.00 5.20
N ASP A 124 10.77 -0.94 5.69
CA ASP A 124 9.71 -1.06 6.70
C ASP A 124 8.41 -1.66 6.13
N ALA A 125 8.06 -1.30 4.90
CA ALA A 125 6.89 -1.86 4.23
C ALA A 125 7.06 -3.36 3.97
N ILE A 126 8.22 -3.77 3.46
CA ILE A 126 8.56 -5.16 3.10
C ILE A 126 8.63 -6.03 4.35
N ILE A 127 9.28 -5.59 5.43
CA ILE A 127 9.29 -6.37 6.68
C ILE A 127 7.86 -6.54 7.21
N SER A 128 7.04 -5.47 7.19
CA SER A 128 5.64 -5.56 7.62
C SER A 128 4.82 -6.53 6.74
N LEU A 129 5.12 -6.56 5.44
CA LEU A 129 4.47 -7.47 4.48
C LEU A 129 4.86 -8.92 4.75
N LEU A 130 6.15 -9.21 4.94
CA LEU A 130 6.65 -10.56 5.15
C LEU A 130 6.12 -11.18 6.45
N ILE A 131 5.94 -10.38 7.52
CA ILE A 131 5.24 -10.82 8.75
C ILE A 131 3.79 -11.23 8.44
N ALA A 132 3.07 -10.42 7.64
CA ALA A 132 1.68 -10.71 7.30
C ALA A 132 1.53 -11.83 6.24
N ALA A 133 2.55 -12.03 5.41
CA ALA A 133 2.57 -12.94 4.28
C ALA A 133 3.87 -13.76 4.23
N PRO A 134 4.13 -14.65 5.21
CA PRO A 134 5.41 -15.37 5.34
C PRO A 134 5.65 -16.44 4.26
N HIS A 135 4.76 -16.52 3.27
CA HIS A 135 4.89 -17.41 2.10
C HIS A 135 5.58 -16.74 0.91
N VAL A 136 5.73 -15.41 0.95
CA VAL A 136 6.38 -14.60 -0.08
C VAL A 136 7.89 -14.69 0.09
N ARG A 137 8.61 -14.80 -1.03
CA ARG A 137 10.08 -14.85 -1.04
C ARG A 137 10.65 -13.45 -0.88
N PHE A 138 11.83 -13.30 -0.29
CA PHE A 138 12.39 -11.98 0.02
C PHE A 138 12.61 -11.13 -1.23
N ALA A 139 13.28 -11.68 -2.25
CA ALA A 139 13.50 -10.98 -3.51
C ALA A 139 12.17 -10.59 -4.19
N ASP A 140 11.19 -11.50 -4.23
CA ASP A 140 9.86 -11.21 -4.80
C ASP A 140 9.17 -10.06 -4.05
N ALA A 141 9.25 -10.00 -2.71
CA ALA A 141 8.63 -8.91 -1.95
C ALA A 141 9.28 -7.54 -2.23
N ILE A 142 10.60 -7.51 -2.37
CA ILE A 142 11.35 -6.29 -2.71
C ILE A 142 11.03 -5.85 -4.14
N ASP A 143 11.06 -6.78 -5.09
CA ASP A 143 10.77 -6.50 -6.49
C ASP A 143 9.32 -6.07 -6.71
N GLU A 144 8.36 -6.67 -6.00
CA GLU A 144 6.97 -6.27 -6.06
C GLU A 144 6.77 -4.86 -5.53
N TRP A 145 7.44 -4.49 -4.42
CA TRP A 145 7.43 -3.12 -3.92
C TRP A 145 7.97 -2.16 -4.97
N ALA A 146 9.12 -2.48 -5.57
CA ALA A 146 9.74 -1.63 -6.58
C ALA A 146 8.86 -1.48 -7.83
N HIS A 147 8.37 -2.61 -8.35
CA HIS A 147 7.47 -2.67 -9.51
C HIS A 147 6.21 -1.83 -9.29
N HIS A 148 5.52 -2.03 -8.16
CA HIS A 148 4.29 -1.31 -7.85
C HIS A 148 4.48 0.21 -7.93
N HIS A 149 5.59 0.72 -7.39
CA HIS A 149 5.88 2.14 -7.38
C HIS A 149 6.35 2.68 -8.73
N LEU A 150 7.19 1.92 -9.44
CA LEU A 150 7.63 2.27 -10.80
C LEU A 150 6.45 2.41 -11.78
N GLU A 151 5.42 1.57 -11.63
CA GLU A 151 4.19 1.64 -12.43
C GLU A 151 3.33 2.90 -12.15
N ILE A 152 3.53 3.52 -10.99
CA ILE A 152 2.78 4.70 -10.53
C ILE A 152 3.52 6.00 -10.79
N LEU A 153 4.86 5.99 -10.78
CA LEU A 153 5.71 7.17 -11.02
C LEU A 153 5.26 8.05 -12.20
N PRO A 154 4.90 7.51 -13.39
CA PRO A 154 4.48 8.33 -14.53
C PRO A 154 3.21 9.16 -14.31
N TYR A 155 2.46 8.90 -13.22
CA TYR A 155 1.21 9.58 -12.88
C TYR A 155 1.36 10.56 -11.70
N GLY A 156 2.59 10.83 -11.26
CA GLY A 156 2.91 11.65 -10.08
C GLY A 156 2.28 13.05 -10.06
N ASP A 157 2.00 13.61 -11.23
CA ASP A 157 1.33 14.90 -11.40
C ASP A 157 -0.21 14.81 -11.29
N ARG A 158 -0.79 13.63 -11.06
CA ARG A 158 -2.24 13.40 -11.03
C ARG A 158 -2.79 12.89 -9.70
N PHE A 159 -1.93 12.63 -8.73
CA PHE A 159 -2.31 12.27 -7.37
C PHE A 159 -1.59 13.16 -6.35
N GLU A 160 -2.11 13.22 -5.14
CA GLU A 160 -1.38 13.77 -3.99
C GLU A 160 -0.55 12.66 -3.35
N LEU A 161 0.74 12.91 -3.12
CA LEU A 161 1.65 11.95 -2.50
C LEU A 161 1.85 12.28 -1.01
N ALA A 162 1.64 11.30 -0.15
CA ALA A 162 1.96 11.40 1.28
C ALA A 162 2.88 10.27 1.73
N SER A 163 3.82 10.58 2.61
CA SER A 163 4.61 9.55 3.27
C SER A 163 3.79 8.86 4.37
N PHE A 164 4.21 7.65 4.74
CA PHE A 164 3.68 6.93 5.90
C PHE A 164 3.73 7.79 7.16
N ASP A 165 4.86 8.46 7.39
CA ASP A 165 5.06 9.28 8.57
C ASP A 165 4.01 10.40 8.62
N GLU A 166 3.85 11.17 7.54
CA GLU A 166 2.83 12.22 7.46
C GLU A 166 1.42 11.69 7.69
N VAL A 167 1.10 10.53 7.10
CA VAL A 167 -0.20 9.91 7.29
C VAL A 167 -0.44 9.53 8.74
N THR A 168 0.59 9.13 9.48
CA THR A 168 0.46 8.69 10.87
C THR A 168 0.69 9.78 11.92
N THR A 169 1.25 10.93 11.54
CA THR A 169 1.55 12.02 12.49
C THR A 169 0.69 13.26 12.28
N ASP A 170 0.36 13.61 11.02
CA ASP A 170 -0.44 14.78 10.68
C ASP A 170 -1.25 14.53 9.41
N PHE A 171 -2.23 13.63 9.54
CA PHE A 171 -3.14 13.32 8.44
C PHE A 171 -4.06 14.50 8.06
N GLY A 172 -4.27 15.45 8.98
CA GLY A 172 -5.01 16.67 8.72
C GLY A 172 -4.34 17.52 7.65
N ALA A 173 -3.03 17.74 7.75
CA ALA A 173 -2.25 18.44 6.74
C ALA A 173 -2.27 17.71 5.38
N VAL A 174 -2.20 16.38 5.37
CA VAL A 174 -2.34 15.58 4.15
C VAL A 174 -3.69 15.82 3.47
N THR A 175 -4.77 15.79 4.25
CA THR A 175 -6.13 16.03 3.73
C THR A 175 -6.29 17.46 3.20
N ALA A 176 -5.70 18.45 3.86
CA ALA A 176 -5.70 19.82 3.39
C ALA A 176 -5.00 19.96 2.02
N ARG A 177 -3.89 19.25 1.78
CA ARG A 177 -3.22 19.23 0.47
C ARG A 177 -4.08 18.57 -0.61
N VAL A 178 -4.76 17.46 -0.29
CA VAL A 178 -5.73 16.84 -1.20
C VAL A 178 -6.82 17.85 -1.59
N ASN A 179 -7.39 18.54 -0.60
CA ASN A 179 -8.39 19.59 -0.83
C ASN A 179 -7.88 20.71 -1.73
N ALA A 180 -6.68 21.23 -1.46
CA ALA A 180 -6.07 22.28 -2.27
C ALA A 180 -5.81 21.84 -3.71
N ARG A 181 -5.37 20.59 -3.92
CA ARG A 181 -5.03 20.06 -5.24
C ARG A 181 -6.27 19.77 -6.09
N PHE A 182 -7.30 19.18 -5.49
CA PHE A 182 -8.46 18.66 -6.22
C PHE A 182 -9.71 19.52 -6.10
N GLY A 183 -9.67 20.61 -5.32
CA GLY A 183 -10.83 21.45 -5.05
C GLY A 183 -11.90 20.76 -4.22
N THR A 184 -11.53 19.79 -3.39
CA THR A 184 -12.45 19.08 -2.49
C THR A 184 -12.61 19.79 -1.15
N THR A 185 -13.63 19.40 -0.39
CA THR A 185 -13.90 19.91 0.97
C THR A 185 -13.97 18.76 1.97
N LEU A 186 -12.99 17.85 1.90
CA LEU A 186 -12.89 16.72 2.80
C LEU A 186 -12.55 17.22 4.23
N PRO A 187 -13.22 16.70 5.28
CA PRO A 187 -12.90 17.03 6.66
C PRO A 187 -11.47 16.63 7.02
N CYS A 188 -10.71 17.55 7.62
CA CYS A 188 -9.35 17.29 8.07
C CYS A 188 -9.38 16.57 9.42
N TYR A 189 -8.56 15.53 9.55
CA TYR A 189 -8.34 14.84 10.82
C TYR A 189 -7.56 15.72 11.79
N GLU A 190 -7.97 15.73 13.06
CA GLU A 190 -7.30 16.46 14.14
C GLU A 190 -6.48 15.47 14.99
N PRO A 191 -5.14 15.45 14.88
CA PRO A 191 -4.33 14.49 15.61
C PRO A 191 -4.40 14.75 17.13
N SER A 192 -4.81 13.73 17.87
CA SER A 192 -4.69 13.66 19.33
C SER A 192 -4.52 12.20 19.76
N PRO A 193 -3.90 11.92 20.93
CA PRO A 193 -3.82 10.57 21.44
C PRO A 193 -5.19 9.89 21.54
N GLU A 194 -6.23 10.64 21.93
CA GLU A 194 -7.59 10.13 22.05
C GLU A 194 -8.18 9.73 20.69
N HIS A 195 -8.05 10.60 19.68
CA HIS A 195 -8.54 10.29 18.33
C HIS A 195 -7.75 9.14 17.69
N ASP A 196 -6.44 9.09 17.91
CA ASP A 196 -5.59 8.02 17.41
C ASP A 196 -6.02 6.66 18.00
N ASP A 197 -6.26 6.61 19.32
CA ASP A 197 -6.77 5.41 19.99
C ASP A 197 -8.14 4.97 19.44
N GLU A 198 -9.05 5.91 19.17
CA GLU A 198 -10.34 5.63 18.54
C GLU A 198 -10.19 5.06 17.12
N VAL A 199 -9.29 5.64 16.32
CA VAL A 199 -8.96 5.17 14.97
C VAL A 199 -8.34 3.77 15.04
N PHE A 200 -7.39 3.52 15.94
CA PHE A 200 -6.81 2.19 16.11
C PHE A 200 -7.84 1.15 16.56
N ALA A 201 -8.77 1.52 17.44
CA ALA A 201 -9.87 0.64 17.84
C ALA A 201 -10.83 0.32 16.68
N LEU A 202 -11.10 1.26 15.78
CA LEU A 202 -11.85 1.02 14.54
C LEU A 202 -11.12 0.06 13.61
N ILE A 203 -9.81 0.25 13.43
CA ILE A 203 -8.96 -0.62 12.61
C ILE A 203 -8.97 -2.06 13.16
N GLU A 204 -8.83 -2.22 14.47
CA GLU A 204 -8.82 -3.53 15.12
C GLU A 204 -10.16 -4.26 14.96
N ARG A 205 -11.29 -3.57 15.16
CA ARG A 205 -12.63 -4.14 14.93
C ARG A 205 -12.82 -4.62 13.49
N ASN A 206 -12.54 -3.75 12.51
CA ASN A 206 -12.65 -4.13 11.09
C ASN A 206 -11.73 -5.30 10.73
N HIS A 207 -10.55 -5.35 11.32
CA HIS A 207 -9.63 -6.45 11.13
C HIS A 207 -10.16 -7.78 11.70
N GLN A 208 -10.76 -7.75 12.89
CA GLN A 208 -11.40 -8.93 13.50
C GLN A 208 -12.55 -9.45 12.63
N GLU A 209 -13.39 -8.56 12.11
CA GLU A 209 -14.53 -8.90 11.25
C GLU A 209 -14.09 -9.54 9.91
N LEU A 210 -13.05 -9.00 9.27
CA LEU A 210 -12.61 -9.47 7.95
C LEU A 210 -11.68 -10.69 8.00
N HIS A 211 -10.91 -10.85 9.08
CA HIS A 211 -9.81 -11.83 9.13
C HIS A 211 -9.84 -12.76 10.34
N GLY A 212 -10.85 -12.68 11.22
CA GLY A 212 -11.05 -13.63 12.31
C GLY A 212 -9.99 -13.60 13.41
N GLY A 213 -9.24 -12.49 13.54
CA GLY A 213 -8.41 -12.23 14.73
C GLY A 213 -7.05 -12.92 14.82
N THR A 214 -6.48 -13.44 13.73
CA THR A 214 -5.12 -14.03 13.78
C THR A 214 -4.04 -13.00 14.16
N GLU A 215 -3.20 -13.31 15.14
CA GLU A 215 -2.14 -12.43 15.68
C GLU A 215 -1.19 -11.86 14.61
N ASN A 216 -0.89 -12.62 13.55
CA ASN A 216 0.03 -12.21 12.50
C ASN A 216 -0.48 -11.01 11.67
N VAL A 217 -1.77 -10.70 11.77
CA VAL A 217 -2.43 -9.68 10.95
C VAL A 217 -2.91 -8.48 11.79
N VAL A 218 -3.03 -8.64 13.11
CA VAL A 218 -3.35 -7.56 14.06
C VAL A 218 -2.09 -6.70 14.35
N PRO A 219 -2.15 -5.35 14.23
CA PRO A 219 -1.02 -4.47 14.50
C PRO A 219 -0.81 -4.24 16.01
N ARG A 220 -0.50 -5.31 16.77
CA ARG A 220 -0.08 -5.17 18.17
C ARG A 220 1.45 -5.34 18.30
N PRO A 221 2.16 -4.45 19.02
CA PRO A 221 3.56 -4.65 19.35
C PRO A 221 3.68 -5.77 20.40
N SER A 222 3.89 -7.01 19.96
CA SER A 222 4.25 -8.13 20.82
C SER A 222 5.77 -8.36 20.81
N ALA A 223 6.31 -8.93 21.90
CA ALA A 223 7.72 -9.31 21.97
C ALA A 223 8.12 -10.28 20.84
N LEU A 224 7.20 -11.19 20.47
CA LEU A 224 7.36 -12.11 19.34
C LEU A 224 7.47 -11.36 18.00
N ARG A 225 6.63 -10.35 17.77
CA ARG A 225 6.67 -9.53 16.54
C ARG A 225 7.93 -8.69 16.46
N ARG A 226 8.46 -8.22 17.59
CA ARG A 226 9.75 -7.50 17.64
C ARG A 226 10.90 -8.42 17.25
N ALA A 227 10.96 -9.62 17.84
CA ALA A 227 11.97 -10.62 17.49
C ALA A 227 11.88 -11.04 16.01
N GLU A 228 10.67 -11.24 15.47
CA GLU A 228 10.47 -11.55 14.05
C GLU A 228 10.91 -10.40 13.14
N LYS A 229 10.65 -9.14 13.53
CA LYS A 229 11.11 -7.94 12.80
C LYS A 229 12.64 -7.86 12.77
N GLU A 230 13.30 -8.04 13.91
CA GLU A 230 14.77 -8.01 14.02
C GLU A 230 15.42 -9.14 13.21
N TRP A 231 14.84 -10.34 13.29
CA TRP A 231 15.28 -11.49 12.52
C TRP A 231 15.13 -11.24 11.00
N LEU A 232 13.98 -10.78 10.53
CA LEU A 232 13.76 -10.44 9.12
C LEU A 232 14.71 -9.34 8.65
N ALA A 233 14.93 -8.31 9.46
CA ALA A 233 15.86 -7.24 9.13
C ALA A 233 17.26 -7.80 8.85
N THR A 234 17.72 -8.75 9.67
CA THR A 234 19.03 -9.40 9.49
C THR A 234 19.08 -10.24 8.21
N GLN A 235 18.04 -11.03 7.92
CA GLN A 235 18.01 -11.87 6.72
C GLN A 235 17.94 -11.04 5.42
N LEU A 236 17.26 -9.89 5.47
CA LEU A 236 17.09 -9.01 4.33
C LEU A 236 18.37 -8.24 3.96
N ASP A 237 19.37 -8.24 4.82
CA ASP A 237 20.69 -7.65 4.56
C ASP A 237 21.62 -8.61 3.79
N ALA A 238 21.13 -9.78 3.36
CA ALA A 238 21.87 -10.73 2.55
C ALA A 238 22.41 -10.08 1.25
N PRO A 239 23.70 -10.25 0.91
CA PRO A 239 24.29 -9.63 -0.29
C PRO A 239 23.56 -9.95 -1.61
N ALA A 240 22.98 -11.15 -1.71
CA ALA A 240 22.19 -11.57 -2.87
C ALA A 240 20.97 -10.67 -3.13
N LEU A 241 20.47 -9.95 -2.10
CA LEU A 241 19.33 -9.05 -2.22
C LEU A 241 19.71 -7.62 -2.61
N ALA A 242 21.00 -7.28 -2.65
CA ALA A 242 21.46 -5.91 -2.92
C ALA A 242 20.92 -5.31 -4.23
N PRO A 243 20.90 -6.02 -5.38
CA PRO A 243 20.35 -5.47 -6.63
C PRO A 243 18.85 -5.14 -6.53
N HIS A 244 18.09 -5.94 -5.77
CA HIS A 244 16.66 -5.72 -5.54
C HIS A 244 16.45 -4.48 -4.67
N TRP A 245 17.23 -4.35 -3.59
CA TRP A 245 17.19 -3.18 -2.71
C TRP A 245 17.56 -1.89 -3.44
N GLU A 246 18.59 -1.91 -4.26
CA GLU A 246 18.94 -0.74 -5.07
C GLU A 246 17.80 -0.29 -5.97
N ARG A 247 17.07 -1.24 -6.59
CA ARG A 247 15.91 -0.92 -7.42
C ARG A 247 14.78 -0.30 -6.60
N ALA A 248 14.46 -0.88 -5.44
CA ALA A 248 13.45 -0.36 -4.53
C ALA A 248 13.82 1.04 -4.00
N GLU A 249 15.07 1.24 -3.57
CA GLU A 249 15.52 2.52 -3.06
C GLU A 249 15.49 3.61 -4.13
N ARG A 250 15.93 3.31 -5.37
CA ARG A 250 15.79 4.25 -6.49
C ARG A 250 14.35 4.68 -6.72
N ALA A 251 13.42 3.71 -6.78
CA ALA A 251 11.99 4.02 -6.94
C ALA A 251 11.42 4.83 -5.77
N TYR A 252 11.90 4.61 -4.54
CA TYR A 252 11.53 5.42 -3.38
C TYR A 252 12.01 6.86 -3.51
N GLN A 253 13.29 7.05 -3.88
CA GLN A 253 13.86 8.39 -4.09
C GLN A 253 13.13 9.13 -5.22
N ASP A 254 12.85 8.46 -6.34
CA ASP A 254 12.09 9.04 -7.45
C ASP A 254 10.71 9.54 -7.00
N LEU A 255 9.99 8.76 -6.16
CA LEU A 255 8.72 9.21 -5.60
C LEU A 255 8.88 10.44 -4.71
N LEU A 256 9.92 10.49 -3.88
CA LEU A 256 10.18 11.66 -3.04
C LEU A 256 10.47 12.92 -3.86
N THR A 257 11.06 12.78 -5.05
CA THR A 257 11.24 13.93 -5.97
C THR A 257 9.93 14.50 -6.50
N LEU A 258 8.86 13.69 -6.61
CA LEU A 258 7.52 14.17 -6.98
C LEU A 258 6.93 15.15 -5.97
N ARG A 259 7.44 15.16 -4.72
CA ARG A 259 7.01 16.10 -3.68
C ARG A 259 7.59 17.49 -3.86
N ALA A 260 8.63 17.66 -4.69
CA ALA A 260 9.16 18.99 -5.01
C ALA A 260 8.04 19.80 -5.68
N PRO A 261 7.81 21.06 -5.25
CA PRO A 261 6.56 21.76 -5.50
C PRO A 261 6.23 21.81 -6.99
N ALA A 262 4.97 21.44 -7.31
CA ALA A 262 4.36 21.82 -8.57
C ALA A 262 4.57 23.34 -8.75
N ARG A 263 5.17 23.69 -9.88
CA ARG A 263 5.44 25.05 -10.34
C ARG A 263 4.23 25.95 -10.03
N PRO A 264 4.42 27.16 -9.46
CA PRO A 264 3.29 27.99 -9.05
C PRO A 264 2.31 28.20 -10.20
N ALA A 265 1.04 27.88 -9.97
CA ALA A 265 -0.04 28.22 -10.86
C ALA A 265 -0.08 29.75 -11.00
N GLY A 266 0.26 30.27 -12.18
CA GLY A 266 0.27 31.72 -12.41
C GLY A 266 1.30 32.19 -13.42
N VAL A 267 1.20 31.76 -14.68
CA VAL A 267 1.55 32.62 -15.80
C VAL A 267 0.35 32.58 -16.74
N PRO A 268 -0.48 33.64 -16.82
CA PRO A 268 -1.46 33.73 -17.88
C PRO A 268 -0.71 33.83 -19.21
N ASP A 269 -1.18 33.10 -20.22
CA ASP A 269 -0.80 33.39 -21.61
C ASP A 269 -1.09 34.86 -21.84
N ARG A 270 -0.05 35.60 -22.21
CA ARG A 270 -0.21 36.94 -22.75
C ARG A 270 -0.52 36.77 -24.23
N ASP A 271 -1.61 37.41 -24.64
CA ASP A 271 -2.04 37.58 -26.03
C ASP A 271 -0.87 37.94 -26.98
#